data_AF-A0A932T9J8-F1
#
_entry.id   AF-A0A932T9J8-F1
#
_cell.length_a   1.000
_cell.length_b   1.000
_cell.length_c   1.000
_cell.angle_alpha   90.00
_cell.angle_beta   90.00
_cell.angle_gamma   90.00
#
_symmetry.space_group_name_H-M   'P 1'
#
loop_
_entity.id
_entity.type
_entity.pdbx_description
1 polymer ?
#
loop_
_entity_poly.entity_id
_entity_poly.type
_entity_poly.pdbx_seq_one_letter_code
_entity_poly.pdbx_strand_id
1 'polypeptide(L)' 'MAFRKIINDPVHGFITVDDELIYQVIAHPYYQRLRRINQMAMAHLVYPGAVHTRLHHSPQAIPASAN' A
#
# COMPACT_ATOMS: atom_id res chain seq x y z
N MET A 1 6.86 10.01 21.98
CA MET A 1 6.73 8.58 21.62
C MET A 1 7.22 8.41 20.20
N ALA A 2 8.00 7.36 19.91
CA ALA A 2 8.37 7.06 18.53
C ALA A 2 7.11 6.71 17.72
N PHE A 3 6.94 7.33 16.56
CA PHE A 3 5.84 7.06 15.66
C PHE A 3 6.05 5.69 15.01
N ARG A 4 5.05 4.79 15.11
CA ARG A 4 5.07 3.47 14.47
C ARG A 4 3.68 3.12 13.99
N LYS A 5 3.56 2.83 12.70
CA LYS A 5 2.33 2.33 12.08
C LYS A 5 2.59 0.96 11.46
N ILE A 6 1.72 0.00 11.77
CA ILE A 6 1.75 -1.33 11.17
C ILE A 6 0.60 -1.43 10.16
N ILE A 7 0.92 -1.89 8.95
CA ILE A 7 -0.02 -2.13 7.86
C ILE A 7 0.01 -3.63 7.54
N ASN A 8 -1.17 -4.25 7.49
CA ASN A 8 -1.30 -5.65 7.09
C ASN A 8 -1.33 -5.77 5.55
N ASP A 9 -0.47 -6.60 5.00
CA ASP A 9 -0.33 -6.90 3.58
C ASP A 9 -0.33 -8.42 3.37
N PRO A 10 -1.16 -8.95 2.46
CA PRO A 10 -1.29 -10.40 2.26
C PRO A 10 -0.06 -11.06 1.60
N VAL A 11 0.86 -10.29 1.01
CA VAL A 11 2.07 -10.80 0.34
C VAL A 11 3.28 -10.73 1.26
N HIS A 12 3.43 -9.63 1.99
CA HIS A 12 4.60 -9.35 2.83
C HIS A 12 4.33 -9.45 4.34
N GLY A 13 3.10 -9.78 4.77
CA GLY A 13 2.73 -9.85 6.17
C GLY A 13 2.55 -8.45 6.77
N PHE A 14 3.45 -8.02 7.65
CA PHE A 14 3.33 -6.73 8.32
C PHE A 14 4.34 -5.72 7.79
N ILE A 15 3.86 -4.68 7.14
CA ILE A 15 4.67 -3.53 6.72
C ILE A 15 4.71 -2.53 7.88
N THR A 16 5.91 -2.24 8.37
CA THR A 16 6.12 -1.28 9.47
C THR A 16 6.59 0.06 8.92
N VAL A 17 5.84 1.12 9.22
CA VAL A 17 6.18 2.51 8.88
C VAL A 17 6.59 3.23 10.16
N ASP A 18 7.89 3.44 10.31
CA ASP A 18 8.50 4.09 11.48
C ASP A 18 8.83 5.59 11.22
N ASP A 19 8.54 6.10 10.02
CA ASP A 19 8.75 7.51 9.63
C ASP A 19 7.40 8.24 9.50
N GLU A 20 7.29 9.35 10.24
CA GLU A 20 6.05 10.16 10.29
C GLU A 20 5.76 10.86 8.96
N LEU A 21 6.78 11.35 8.24
CA LEU A 21 6.61 11.97 6.93
C LEU A 21 6.09 10.94 5.92
N ILE A 22 6.66 9.74 5.92
CA ILE A 22 6.18 8.64 5.06
C ILE A 22 4.72 8.33 5.36
N TYR A 23 4.35 8.26 6.65
CA TYR A 23 2.96 8.05 7.03
C TYR A 23 2.04 9.18 6.58
N GLN A 24 2.46 10.44 6.73
CA GLN A 24 1.68 11.59 6.26
C GLN A 24 1.45 11.55 4.74
N VAL A 25 2.46 11.15 3.97
CA VAL A 25 2.32 10.94 2.51
C VAL A 25 1.32 9.82 2.23
N ILE A 26 1.43 8.68 2.93
CA ILE A 26 0.50 7.56 2.77
C ILE A 26 -0.92 8.00 3.11
N ALA A 27 -1.12 8.76 4.20
CA ALA A 27 -2.42 9.24 4.66
C ALA A 27 -3.01 10.34 3.76
N HIS A 28 -2.20 10.98 2.92
CA HIS A 28 -2.63 12.10 2.09
C HIS A 28 -3.76 11.69 1.11
N PRO A 29 -4.81 12.51 0.90
CA PRO A 29 -5.92 12.18 0.00
C PRO A 29 -5.50 11.79 -1.42
N TYR A 30 -4.46 12.42 -1.97
CA TYR A 30 -3.92 12.07 -3.28
C TYR A 30 -3.32 10.66 -3.33
N TYR A 31 -2.66 10.22 -2.26
CA TYR A 31 -2.14 8.87 -2.17
C TYR A 31 -3.27 7.86 -1.91
N GLN A 32 -4.21 8.20 -1.03
CA GLN A 32 -5.40 7.37 -0.74
C GLN A 32 -6.31 7.19 -1.97
N ARG A 33 -6.28 8.09 -2.96
CA ARG A 33 -6.99 7.92 -4.25
C ARG A 33 -6.58 6.63 -4.96
N LEU A 34 -5.36 6.13 -4.76
CA LEU A 34 -4.87 4.89 -5.36
C LEU A 34 -5.70 3.66 -4.99
N ARG A 35 -6.56 3.73 -3.95
CA ARG A 35 -7.56 2.69 -3.64
C ARG A 35 -8.56 2.43 -4.76
N ARG A 36 -8.76 3.39 -5.65
CA ARG A 36 -9.77 3.33 -6.73
C ARG A 36 -9.17 3.02 -8.10
N ILE A 37 -7.87 2.70 -8.15
CA ILE A 37 -7.17 2.44 -9.40
C ILE A 37 -6.61 1.02 -9.34
N ASN A 38 -7.05 0.14 -10.24
CA ASN A 38 -6.54 -1.22 -10.34
C ASN A 38 -5.07 -1.21 -10.76
N GLN A 39 -4.27 -2.12 -10.19
CA GLN A 39 -2.88 -2.30 -10.58
C GLN A 39 -2.77 -2.74 -12.04
N MET A 40 -3.56 -3.74 -12.43
CA MET A 40 -3.50 -4.39 -13.74
C MET A 40 -4.64 -3.98 -14.67
N ALA A 41 -5.16 -2.75 -14.52
CA ALA A 41 -6.25 -2.21 -15.33
C ALA A 41 -7.45 -3.18 -15.45
N MET A 42 -7.73 -3.68 -16.66
CA MET A 42 -8.86 -4.56 -16.99
C MET A 42 -8.56 -6.05 -16.84
N ALA A 43 -7.38 -6.44 -16.33
CA ALA A 43 -7.00 -7.84 -16.17
C ALA A 43 -8.00 -8.64 -15.31
N HIS A 44 -8.71 -7.97 -14.38
CA HIS A 44 -9.78 -8.58 -13.57
C HIS A 44 -10.94 -9.16 -14.40
N LEU A 45 -11.09 -8.76 -15.67
CA LEU A 45 -12.10 -9.32 -16.59
C LEU A 45 -11.74 -10.73 -17.10
N VAL A 46 -10.46 -11.08 -17.12
CA VAL A 46 -9.95 -12.39 -17.56
C VAL A 46 -9.48 -13.21 -16.37
N TYR A 47 -8.87 -12.54 -15.39
CA TYR A 47 -8.32 -13.13 -14.17
C TYR A 47 -9.06 -12.53 -12.97
N PRO A 48 -10.13 -13.17 -12.46
CA PRO A 48 -10.98 -12.58 -11.42
C PRO A 48 -10.24 -12.28 -10.11
N GLY A 49 -9.05 -12.87 -9.89
CA GLY A 49 -8.18 -12.54 -8.75
C GLY A 49 -7.37 -11.24 -8.90
N ALA A 50 -7.27 -10.66 -10.10
CA ALA A 50 -6.47 -9.47 -10.39
C ALA A 50 -7.14 -8.15 -9.94
N VAL A 51 -7.68 -8.13 -8.72
CA VAL A 51 -8.44 -7.01 -8.13
C VAL A 51 -7.59 -6.07 -7.28
N HIS A 52 -6.29 -6.34 -7.16
CA HIS A 52 -5.38 -5.51 -6.38
C HIS A 52 -5.32 -4.09 -6.92
N THR A 53 -5.38 -3.12 -6.01
CA THR A 53 -5.33 -1.70 -6.33
C THR A 53 -3.90 -1.18 -6.25
N ARG A 54 -3.59 -0.06 -6.92
CA ARG A 54 -2.28 0.58 -6.84
C ARG A 54 -1.87 0.92 -5.41
N LEU A 55 -2.83 1.17 -4.51
CA LEU A 55 -2.51 1.38 -3.10
C LEU A 55 -1.97 0.12 -2.44
N HIS A 56 -2.36 -1.09 -2.84
CA HIS A 56 -1.78 -2.30 -2.24
C HIS A 56 -0.29 -2.39 -2.58
N HIS A 57 0.10 -2.00 -3.80
CA HIS A 57 1.47 -2.12 -4.27
C HIS A 57 2.40 -0.96 -3.87
N SER A 58 1.87 0.26 -3.76
CA SER A 58 2.68 1.46 -3.53
C SER A 58 3.45 1.47 -2.18
N PRO A 59 2.87 1.06 -1.03
CA PRO A 59 3.59 0.94 0.24
C PRO A 59 4.77 -0.04 0.19
N GLN A 60 4.71 -1.05 -0.68
CA GLN A 60 5.77 -2.05 -0.85
C GLN A 60 7.00 -1.46 -1.55
N ALA A 61 6.82 -0.39 -2.33
CA ALA A 61 7.90 0.29 -3.04
C ALA A 61 8.64 1.34 -2.18
N ILE A 62 8.06 1.72 -1.04
CA ILE A 62 8.73 2.59 -0.07
C ILE A 62 9.68 1.72 0.75
N PRO A 63 10.93 2.15 1.03
CA PRO A 63 11.83 1.44 1.94
C PRO A 63 11.30 1.52 3.37
N ALA A 64 10.25 0.75 3.63
CA ALA A 64 9.81 0.37 4.96
C ALA A 64 10.72 -0.76 5.41
N SER A 65 11.17 -0.75 6.67
CA SER A 65 11.87 -1.90 7.23
C SER A 65 10.89 -3.07 7.25
N ALA A 66 10.99 -3.97 6.26
CA ALA A 66 10.38 -5.28 6.31
C ALA A 66 11.12 -6.05 7.42
N ASN A 67 10.39 -6.40 8.47
CA ASN A 67 10.87 -7.33 9.49
C ASN A 67 10.44 -8.75 9.11
#